data_AF-A0A1A6Y0J4-F1
#
_entry.id   AF-A0A1A6Y0J4-F1
#
_cell.length_a   1.000
_cell.length_b   1.000
_cell.length_c   1.000
_cell.angle_alpha   90.00
_cell.angle_beta   90.00
_cell.angle_gamma   90.00
#
_symmetry.space_group_name_H-M   'P 1'
#
loop_
_entity.id
_entity.type
_entity.pdbx_description
1 polymer ?
#
loop_
_entity_poly.entity_id
_entity_poly.type
_entity_poly.pdbx_seq_one_letter_code
_entity_poly.pdbx_strand_id
1 'polypeptide(L)'
;MTLPLDLPGLEKAPASSVKTRGWPSLMRTVREKQALVITNHNHPEAVIVDIRTYQELLAKAAEGDAGERSEELLRLRGAFDQTLASLQQGEGLGKVLGQPIRRGRKVVLGRSL
;
A
#
# COMPACT_ATOMS: atom_id res chain seq x y z
N MET A 1 -8.67 11.02 -3.35
CA MET A 1 -9.29 10.38 -2.17
C MET A 1 -9.12 11.33 -1.00
N THR A 2 -10.08 12.23 -0.73
CA THR A 2 -10.08 13.05 0.48
C THR A 2 -10.63 12.19 1.61
N LEU A 3 -9.73 11.71 2.47
CA LEU A 3 -10.13 11.02 3.69
C LEU A 3 -10.97 11.99 4.52
N PRO A 4 -12.18 11.60 4.96
CA PRO A 4 -12.94 12.41 5.90
C PRO A 4 -12.10 12.54 7.18
N LEU A 5 -11.64 13.76 7.47
CA LEU A 5 -10.82 14.05 8.66
C LEU A 5 -11.66 14.09 9.95
N ASP A 6 -12.96 13.78 9.88
CA ASP A 6 -13.73 13.61 11.09
C ASP A 6 -13.28 12.30 11.75
N LEU A 7 -12.55 12.44 12.86
CA LEU A 7 -11.98 11.35 13.64
C LEU A 7 -12.90 11.12 14.86
N PRO A 8 -14.04 10.42 14.71
CA PRO A 8 -14.97 10.18 15.81
C PRO A 8 -14.27 9.34 16.89
N GLY A 9 -14.32 9.82 18.13
CA GLY A 9 -13.75 9.12 19.30
C GLY A 9 -12.38 9.63 19.76
N LEU A 10 -11.68 10.46 18.98
CA LEU A 10 -10.46 11.12 19.45
C LEU A 10 -10.79 12.42 20.19
N GLU A 11 -10.05 12.69 21.25
CA GLU A 11 -10.16 13.95 21.98
C GLU A 11 -9.66 15.10 21.10
N LYS A 12 -10.50 16.14 20.97
CA LYS A 12 -10.22 17.33 20.16
C LYS A 12 -9.72 18.44 21.08
N ALA A 13 -8.53 18.96 20.80
CA ALA A 13 -7.98 20.15 21.44
C ALA A 13 -7.82 21.28 20.42
N PRO A 14 -8.38 22.47 20.66
CA PRO A 14 -8.16 23.59 19.75
C PRO A 14 -6.68 24.03 19.80
N ALA A 15 -6.16 24.55 18.69
CA ALA A 15 -4.79 25.06 18.61
C ALA A 15 -4.51 26.16 19.66
N SER A 16 -5.54 26.90 20.08
CA SER A 16 -5.46 27.86 21.19
C SER A 16 -5.23 27.19 22.55
N SER A 17 -5.67 25.94 22.75
CA SER A 17 -5.39 25.15 23.96
C SER A 17 -3.91 24.77 24.08
N VAL A 18 -3.19 24.65 22.96
CA VAL A 18 -1.73 24.43 22.97
C VAL A 18 -1.01 25.62 23.60
N LYS A 19 -1.45 26.83 23.27
CA LYS A 19 -0.86 28.07 23.78
C LYS A 19 -1.25 28.37 25.23
N THR A 20 -2.44 27.96 25.66
CA THR A 20 -2.99 28.31 26.99
C THR A 20 -2.72 27.26 28.08
N ARG A 21 -2.81 25.95 27.77
CA ARG A 21 -2.51 24.86 28.73
C ARG A 21 -1.04 24.45 28.74
N GLY A 22 -0.28 24.85 27.72
CA GLY A 22 1.13 24.54 27.57
C GLY A 22 1.39 23.10 27.09
N TRP A 23 2.55 22.91 26.46
CA TRP A 23 2.99 21.63 25.91
C TRP A 23 3.00 20.46 26.91
N PRO A 24 3.44 20.63 28.18
CA PRO A 24 3.49 19.53 29.14
C PRO A 24 2.10 18.96 29.49
N SER A 25 1.08 19.82 29.61
CA SER A 25 -0.29 19.37 29.91
C SER A 25 -0.87 18.56 28.75
N LEU A 26 -0.57 18.93 27.51
CA LEU A 26 -1.01 18.17 26.33
C LEU A 26 -0.33 16.81 26.23
N MET A 27 0.97 16.76 26.49
CA MET A 27 1.71 15.50 26.52
C MET A 27 1.18 14.55 27.60
N ARG A 28 0.68 15.08 28.73
CA ARG A 28 0.00 14.26 29.75
C ARG A 28 -1.29 13.64 29.22
N THR A 29 -2.13 14.43 28.55
CA THR A 29 -3.36 13.92 27.89
C THR A 29 -3.03 12.89 26.82
N VAL A 30 -1.97 13.08 26.04
CA VAL A 30 -1.51 12.10 25.04
C VAL A 30 -1.05 10.80 25.71
N ARG A 31 -0.39 10.85 26.87
CA ARG A 31 -0.03 9.62 27.61
C ARG A 31 -1.26 8.90 28.17
N GLU A 32 -2.26 9.63 28.63
CA GLU A 32 -3.48 9.06 29.22
C GLU A 32 -4.44 8.51 28.16
N LYS A 33 -4.54 9.17 26.99
CA LYS A 33 -5.52 8.85 25.95
C LYS A 33 -4.92 8.32 24.64
N GLN A 34 -3.60 8.22 24.57
CA GLN A 34 -2.79 7.70 23.44
C GLN A 34 -2.88 8.48 22.12
N ALA A 35 -3.91 9.31 21.92
CA ALA A 35 -4.07 10.17 20.75
C ALA A 35 -4.83 11.47 21.07
N LEU A 36 -4.43 12.57 20.44
CA LEU A 36 -5.05 13.88 20.56
C LEU A 36 -5.12 14.56 19.20
N VAL A 37 -6.29 15.03 18.79
CA VAL A 37 -6.48 15.80 17.56
C VAL A 37 -6.36 17.28 17.87
N ILE A 38 -5.47 17.98 17.18
CA ILE A 38 -5.38 19.43 17.19
C ILE A 38 -6.29 19.97 16.10
N THR A 39 -7.22 20.83 16.50
CA THR A 39 -8.14 21.51 15.59
C THR A 39 -7.87 23.01 15.51
N ASN A 40 -7.95 23.60 14.33
CA ASN A 40 -8.01 25.03 14.13
C ASN A 40 -9.38 25.41 13.58
N HIS A 41 -10.08 26.34 14.22
CA HIS A 41 -11.46 26.71 13.85
C HIS A 41 -12.39 25.48 13.63
N ASN A 42 -12.32 24.47 14.52
CA ASN A 42 -13.01 23.17 14.43
C ASN A 42 -12.62 22.27 13.25
N HIS A 43 -11.63 22.67 12.45
CA HIS A 43 -11.03 21.83 11.44
C HIS A 43 -9.83 21.07 12.02
N PRO A 44 -9.80 19.73 11.95
CA PRO A 44 -8.64 18.95 12.37
C PRO A 44 -7.44 19.24 11.45
N GLU A 45 -6.33 19.70 12.05
CA GLU A 45 -5.09 20.03 11.32
C GLU A 45 -3.96 19.06 11.61
N ALA A 46 -3.85 18.57 12.84
CA ALA A 46 -2.80 17.65 13.25
C ALA A 46 -3.30 16.63 14.27
N VAL A 47 -2.62 15.50 14.37
CA VAL A 47 -2.85 14.49 15.41
C VAL A 47 -1.54 14.23 16.12
N ILE A 48 -1.56 14.31 17.45
CA ILE A 48 -0.46 13.86 18.29
C ILE A 48 -0.80 12.46 18.78
N VAL A 49 0.11 11.52 18.56
CA VAL A 49 0.03 10.15 19.03
C VAL A 49 1.27 9.81 19.85
N ASP A 50 1.15 8.86 20.77
CA ASP A 50 2.33 8.28 21.41
C ASP A 50 3.25 7.62 20.38
N ILE A 51 4.56 7.67 20.61
CA ILE A 51 5.55 7.16 19.67
C ILE A 51 5.40 5.65 19.41
N ARG A 52 4.98 4.87 20.42
CA ARG A 52 4.75 3.43 20.25
C ARG A 52 3.55 3.18 19.34
N THR A 53 2.45 3.88 19.60
CA THR A 53 1.23 3.79 18.77
C THR A 53 1.52 4.22 17.33
N TYR A 54 2.34 5.25 17.14
CA TYR A 54 2.79 5.66 15.81
C TYR A 54 3.59 4.56 15.10
N GLN A 55 4.52 3.92 15.81
CA GLN A 55 5.30 2.81 15.25
C GLN A 55 4.42 1.61 14.86
N GLU A 56 3.42 1.26 15.67
CA GLU A 56 2.46 0.21 15.35
C GLU A 56 1.59 0.55 14.13
N LEU A 57 1.15 1.80 14.01
CA LEU A 57 0.40 2.26 12.84
C LEU A 57 1.26 2.20 11.58
N LEU A 58 2.53 2.60 11.66
CA LEU A 58 3.48 2.47 10.56
C LEU A 58 3.71 1.01 10.16
N ALA A 59 3.87 0.11 11.14
CA ALA A 59 4.04 -1.31 10.87
C ALA A 59 2.82 -1.91 10.15
N LYS A 60 1.60 -1.60 10.64
CA LYS A 60 0.35 -2.06 10.01
C LYS A 60 0.15 -1.49 8.60
N ALA A 61 0.48 -0.22 8.39
CA ALA A 61 0.40 0.40 7.07
C ALA A 61 1.38 -0.22 6.08
N ALA A 62 2.60 -0.55 6.54
CA ALA A 62 3.60 -1.22 5.72
C ALA A 62 3.22 -2.67 5.39
N GLU A 63 2.63 -3.40 6.33
CA GLU A 63 2.18 -4.79 6.13
C GLU A 63 1.01 -4.88 5.14
N GLY A 64 0.04 -3.96 5.20
CA GLY A 64 -1.10 -3.95 4.27
C GLY A 64 -0.68 -3.78 2.82
N ASP A 65 0.16 -2.79 2.53
CA ASP A 65 0.64 -2.51 1.17
C ASP A 65 1.65 -3.57 0.67
N ALA A 66 2.49 -4.10 1.56
CA ALA A 66 3.41 -5.18 1.18
C ALA A 66 2.68 -6.52 0.95
N GLY A 67 1.65 -6.82 1.73
CA GLY A 67 0.85 -8.04 1.61
C GLY A 67 0.07 -8.09 0.29
N GLU A 68 -0.69 -7.04 -0.01
CA GLU A 68 -1.49 -6.95 -1.24
C GLU A 68 -0.61 -7.02 -2.49
N ARG A 69 0.50 -6.26 -2.51
CA ARG A 69 1.46 -6.31 -3.63
C ARG A 69 2.10 -7.70 -3.78
N SER A 70 2.36 -8.40 -2.68
CA SER A 70 2.96 -9.74 -2.73
C SER A 70 1.98 -10.78 -3.28
N GLU A 71 0.71 -10.71 -2.89
CA GLU A 71 -0.33 -11.62 -3.41
C GLU A 71 -0.60 -11.39 -4.90
N GLU A 72 -0.65 -10.14 -5.35
CA GLU A 72 -0.81 -9.81 -6.76
C GLU A 72 0.36 -10.33 -7.61
N LEU A 73 1.60 -10.16 -7.12
CA LEU A 73 2.79 -10.69 -7.79
C LEU A 73 2.79 -12.22 -7.86
N LEU A 74 2.35 -12.91 -6.80
CA LEU A 74 2.23 -14.37 -6.78
C LEU A 74 1.19 -14.84 -7.79
N ARG A 75 0.05 -14.13 -7.90
CA ARG A 75 -0.98 -14.43 -8.90
C ARG A 75 -0.46 -14.25 -10.33
N LEU A 76 0.24 -13.15 -10.60
CA LEU A 76 0.80 -12.88 -11.92
C LEU A 76 1.86 -13.92 -12.30
N ARG A 77 2.71 -14.29 -11.34
CA ARG A 77 3.69 -15.37 -11.52
C ARG A 77 3.01 -16.70 -11.85
N GLY A 78 1.96 -17.08 -11.12
CA GLY A 78 1.21 -18.30 -11.39
C GLY A 78 0.60 -18.35 -12.79
N ALA A 79 0.00 -17.24 -13.24
CA ALA A 79 -0.55 -17.12 -14.59
C ALA A 79 0.53 -17.22 -15.68
N PHE A 80 1.68 -16.60 -15.44
CA PHE A 80 2.83 -16.68 -16.33
C PHE A 80 3.39 -18.10 -16.43
N ASP A 81 3.62 -18.76 -15.29
CA ASP A 81 4.14 -20.12 -15.22
C ASP A 81 3.18 -21.12 -15.89
N GLN A 82 1.86 -20.94 -15.71
CA GLN A 82 0.85 -21.75 -16.40
C GLN A 82 0.89 -21.56 -17.92
N THR A 83 1.05 -20.30 -18.37
CA THR A 83 1.19 -19.98 -19.80
C THR A 83 2.45 -20.61 -20.38
N LEU A 84 3.59 -20.49 -19.68
CA LEU A 84 4.84 -21.13 -20.08
C LEU A 84 4.73 -22.65 -20.14
N ALA A 85 4.09 -23.28 -19.15
CA ALA A 85 3.88 -24.73 -19.14
C ALA A 85 3.05 -25.18 -20.36
N SER A 86 1.99 -24.44 -20.70
CA SER A 86 1.18 -24.75 -21.90
C SER A 86 2.00 -24.66 -23.20
N LEU A 87 2.92 -23.70 -23.25
CA LEU A 87 3.82 -23.47 -24.38
C LEU A 87 4.95 -24.50 -24.48
N GLN A 88 5.37 -25.10 -23.36
CA GLN A 88 6.33 -26.20 -23.32
C GLN A 88 5.68 -27.55 -23.66
N GLN A 89 4.42 -27.75 -23.30
CA GLN A 89 3.65 -28.97 -23.59
C GLN A 89 3.28 -29.07 -25.08
N GLY A 90 3.05 -27.94 -25.75
CA GLY A 90 2.95 -27.88 -27.20
C GLY A 90 4.34 -27.84 -27.83
N GLU A 91 4.75 -28.88 -28.55
CA GLU A 91 6.04 -28.95 -29.27
C GLU A 91 6.31 -27.79 -30.26
N GLY A 92 5.37 -26.85 -30.43
CA GLY A 92 5.42 -25.75 -31.37
C GLY A 92 6.55 -24.75 -31.13
N LEU A 93 6.80 -24.31 -29.89
CA LEU A 93 7.85 -23.30 -29.65
C LEU A 93 9.25 -23.86 -29.88
N GLY A 94 9.55 -25.06 -29.36
CA GLY A 94 10.83 -25.72 -29.58
C GLY A 94 11.08 -26.02 -31.06
N LYS A 95 10.05 -26.44 -31.80
CA LYS A 95 10.12 -26.65 -33.25
C LYS A 95 10.33 -25.35 -34.04
N VAL A 96 9.74 -24.23 -33.61
CA VAL A 96 9.89 -22.93 -34.28
C VAL A 96 11.25 -22.29 -33.97
N LEU A 97 11.69 -22.31 -32.71
CA LEU A 97 12.98 -21.75 -32.28
C LEU A 97 14.18 -22.57 -32.76
N GLY A 98 14.03 -23.89 -32.89
CA GLY A 98 15.07 -24.79 -33.41
C GLY A 98 15.22 -24.76 -34.94
N GLN A 99 14.31 -24.11 -35.67
CA GLN A 99 14.44 -23.99 -37.12
C GLN A 99 15.33 -22.80 -37.50
N PRO A 100 16.28 -22.98 -38.43
CA PRO A 100 17.12 -21.88 -38.89
C PRO A 100 16.25 -20.78 -39.51
N ILE A 101 16.44 -19.54 -39.04
CA ILE A 101 15.70 -18.37 -39.50
C ILE A 101 16.08 -18.12 -40.97
N ARG A 102 15.24 -18.59 -41.90
CA ARG A 102 15.38 -18.32 -43.32
C ARG A 102 14.57 -17.07 -43.69
N ARG A 103 15.25 -16.08 -44.27
CA ARG A 103 14.65 -14.84 -44.78
C ARG A 103 13.56 -15.21 -45.79
N GLY A 104 12.30 -14.91 -45.47
CA GLY A 104 11.12 -15.19 -46.33
C GLY A 104 10.09 -16.18 -45.76
N ARG A 105 10.36 -16.90 -44.66
CA ARG A 105 9.34 -17.71 -43.97
C ARG A 105 8.49 -16.82 -43.04
N LYS A 106 7.19 -16.78 -43.25
CA LYS A 106 6.24 -16.18 -42.31
C LYS A 106 6.05 -17.10 -41.11
N VAL A 107 6.47 -16.67 -39.93
CA VAL A 107 6.09 -17.28 -38.66
C VAL A 107 4.78 -16.63 -38.23
N VAL A 108 3.72 -17.43 -38.07
CA VAL A 108 2.47 -16.95 -37.51
C VAL A 108 2.70 -16.76 -36.01
N LEU A 109 2.91 -15.52 -35.59
CA LEU A 109 2.94 -15.17 -34.18
C LEU A 109 1.52 -15.33 -33.63
N GLY A 110 1.40 -15.97 -32.46
CA GLY A 110 0.15 -16.03 -31.71
C GLY A 110 -0.32 -14.63 -31.30
N ARG A 111 -1.57 -14.54 -30.84
CA ARG A 111 -2.17 -13.28 -30.39
C ARG A 111 -1.32 -12.68 -29.26
N SER A 112 -0.88 -11.43 -29.42
CA SER A 112 -0.20 -10.70 -28.34
C SER A 112 -1.17 -10.55 -27.17
N LEU A 113 -0.66 -10.81 -25.96
CA LEU A 113 -1.28 -10.37 -24.71
C LEU A 113 -1.22 -8.85 -24.62
#